data_AF-A0A7Y5S7P5-F1
#
_entry.id   AF-A0A7Y5S7P5-F1
#
_cell.length_a   1.000
_cell.length_b   1.000
_cell.length_c   1.000
_cell.angle_alpha   90.00
_cell.angle_beta   90.00
_cell.angle_gamma   90.00
#
_symmetry.space_group_name_H-M   'P 1'
#
loop_
_entity.id
_entity.type
_entity.pdbx_description
1 polymer ?
#
loop_
_entity_poly.entity_id
_entity_poly.type
_entity_poly.pdbx_seq_one_letter_code
_entity_poly.pdbx_strand_id
1 'polypeptide(L)'
;MSESSPPSFEEWVEYCFTKAYDDCEDYMNEEASDRVARFVSLESPMLVSYLTTLFESPVFLADRYAPDSIAKALWFIFGTKSEYFAQVRLDPIEPGDQVRCIRSVATLYTDLLDRVCGDRGRDPDTDLRECSEIDGAVYMLWDMDYLEGTVMFPEKHPHLLEPGLFVLETVLRKCRTSACLVSALHGIGHCVGSAHSSGYRELMRRLQSLVDGLVYSRQLPPWLIGYARAAYRGLVQ
;
A
#
# COMPACT_ATOMS: atom_id res chain seq x y z
N MET A 1 -21.48 13.24 26.66
CA MET A 1 -21.54 12.60 25.33
C MET A 1 -21.42 11.12 25.58
N SER A 2 -22.37 10.30 25.11
CA SER A 2 -22.26 8.85 25.23
C SER A 2 -21.04 8.45 24.41
N GLU A 3 -20.00 7.91 25.05
CA GLU A 3 -18.89 7.29 24.34
C GLU A 3 -19.47 6.14 23.52
N SER A 4 -19.62 6.35 22.20
CA SER A 4 -19.97 5.27 21.31
C SER A 4 -18.85 4.24 21.38
N SER A 5 -19.20 2.99 21.66
CA SER A 5 -18.21 1.91 21.64
C SER A 5 -17.44 1.90 20.32
N PRO A 6 -16.13 1.61 20.35
CA PRO A 6 -15.33 1.53 19.13
C PRO A 6 -15.96 0.51 18.17
N PRO A 7 -15.89 0.75 16.84
CA PRO A 7 -16.43 -0.19 15.88
C PRO A 7 -15.69 -1.54 15.98
N SER A 8 -16.44 -2.62 15.81
CA SER A 8 -15.85 -3.95 15.60
C SER A 8 -15.02 -4.01 14.32
N PHE A 9 -14.16 -5.03 14.21
CA PHE A 9 -13.37 -5.26 13.00
C PHE A 9 -14.27 -5.42 11.77
N GLU A 10 -15.36 -6.18 11.88
CA GLU A 10 -16.30 -6.40 10.79
C GLU A 10 -17.01 -5.11 10.35
N GLU A 11 -17.44 -4.27 11.30
CA GLU A 11 -18.01 -2.96 10.99
C GLU A 11 -17.00 -2.04 10.30
N TRP A 12 -15.74 -2.06 10.76
CA TRP A 12 -14.68 -1.26 10.16
C TRP A 12 -14.37 -1.73 8.73
N VAL A 13 -14.28 -3.03 8.47
CA VAL A 13 -14.12 -3.57 7.12
C VAL A 13 -15.31 -3.22 6.22
N GLU A 14 -16.55 -3.39 6.72
CA GLU A 14 -17.75 -3.00 5.98
C GLU A 14 -17.68 -1.52 5.58
N TYR A 15 -17.34 -0.63 6.52
CA TYR A 15 -17.22 0.80 6.29
C TYR A 15 -16.16 1.14 5.24
N CYS A 16 -14.94 0.64 5.40
CA CYS A 16 -13.80 0.88 4.50
C CYS A 16 -14.15 0.57 3.04
N PHE A 17 -14.87 -0.52 2.79
CA PHE A 17 -15.14 -1.02 1.44
C PHE A 17 -16.49 -0.59 0.86
N THR A 18 -17.34 0.12 1.62
CA THR A 18 -18.68 0.53 1.14
C THR A 18 -18.99 2.01 1.25
N LYS A 19 -18.35 2.75 2.17
CA LYS A 19 -18.72 4.13 2.49
C LYS A 19 -17.54 5.08 2.68
N ALA A 20 -16.43 4.59 3.22
CA ALA A 20 -15.39 5.43 3.77
C ALA A 20 -14.84 6.49 2.81
N TYR A 21 -14.54 6.10 1.57
CA TYR A 21 -14.04 7.04 0.56
C TYR A 21 -15.06 8.15 0.24
N ASP A 22 -16.31 7.77 0.01
CA ASP A 22 -17.38 8.71 -0.34
C ASP A 22 -17.70 9.64 0.84
N ASP A 23 -17.70 9.12 2.06
CA ASP A 23 -17.91 9.92 3.28
C ASP A 23 -16.77 10.92 3.54
N CYS A 24 -15.52 10.57 3.20
CA CYS A 24 -14.37 11.48 3.28
C CYS A 24 -14.39 12.60 2.23
N GLU A 25 -15.06 12.38 1.09
CA GLU A 25 -15.23 13.40 0.05
C GLU A 25 -16.45 14.30 0.34
N ASP A 26 -17.48 13.80 1.00
CA ASP A 26 -18.68 14.56 1.42
C ASP A 26 -18.55 15.18 2.81
N TYR A 27 -17.46 15.92 3.06
CA TYR A 27 -17.16 16.50 4.39
C TYR A 27 -18.16 17.57 4.87
N MET A 28 -19.09 18.00 4.01
CA MET A 28 -20.15 18.95 4.35
C MET A 28 -21.39 18.27 4.92
N ASN A 29 -21.47 16.94 4.83
CA ASN A 29 -22.58 16.15 5.36
C ASN A 29 -22.29 15.74 6.80
N GLU A 30 -23.10 16.22 7.75
CA GLU A 30 -22.92 15.95 9.19
C GLU A 30 -22.95 14.44 9.50
N GLU A 31 -23.84 13.67 8.86
CA GLU A 31 -23.90 12.22 9.08
C GLU A 31 -22.66 11.50 8.54
N ALA A 32 -22.10 11.97 7.41
CA ALA A 32 -20.85 11.44 6.88
C ALA A 32 -19.68 11.79 7.80
N SER A 33 -19.62 13.04 8.29
CA SER A 33 -18.60 13.49 9.23
C SER A 33 -18.63 12.69 10.55
N ASP A 34 -19.82 12.44 11.11
CA ASP A 34 -19.98 11.61 12.31
C ASP A 34 -19.52 10.17 12.09
N ARG A 35 -19.80 9.58 10.92
CA ARG A 35 -19.28 8.25 10.55
C ARG A 35 -17.76 8.28 10.42
N VAL A 36 -17.19 9.23 9.70
CA VAL A 36 -15.73 9.39 9.54
C VAL A 36 -15.06 9.48 10.91
N ALA A 37 -15.58 10.31 11.82
CA ALA A 37 -15.03 10.45 13.17
C ALA A 37 -15.02 9.10 13.93
N ARG A 38 -16.09 8.29 13.81
CA ARG A 38 -16.16 6.98 14.45
C ARG A 38 -15.12 5.98 13.93
N PHE A 39 -14.80 6.01 12.63
CA PHE A 39 -13.94 5.00 12.00
C PHE A 39 -12.50 5.46 11.79
N VAL A 40 -12.22 6.76 11.72
CA VAL A 40 -10.85 7.30 11.56
C VAL A 40 -10.15 7.49 12.91
N SER A 41 -10.87 7.89 13.95
CA SER A 41 -10.30 8.16 15.28
C SER A 41 -10.13 6.90 16.14
N LEU A 42 -9.66 5.80 15.56
CA LEU A 42 -9.35 4.58 16.30
C LEU A 42 -8.06 4.76 17.11
N GLU A 43 -7.97 4.10 18.26
CA GLU A 43 -6.71 4.03 18.99
C GLU A 43 -5.68 3.23 18.18
N SER A 44 -4.44 3.71 18.13
CA SER A 44 -3.39 3.16 17.25
C SER A 44 -3.17 1.65 17.39
N PRO A 45 -3.14 1.05 18.61
CA PRO A 45 -3.03 -0.41 18.75
C PRO A 45 -4.21 -1.18 18.12
N MET A 46 -5.43 -0.62 18.22
CA MET A 46 -6.63 -1.22 17.62
C MET A 46 -6.57 -1.13 16.10
N LEU A 47 -6.23 0.05 15.57
CA LEU A 47 -6.06 0.27 14.14
C LEU A 47 -5.02 -0.69 13.55
N VAL A 48 -3.83 -0.78 14.17
CA VAL A 48 -2.76 -1.69 13.73
C VAL A 48 -3.23 -3.14 13.77
N SER A 49 -3.98 -3.53 14.79
CA SER A 49 -4.57 -4.87 14.87
C SER A 49 -5.55 -5.12 13.71
N TYR A 50 -6.43 -4.17 13.40
CA TYR A 50 -7.40 -4.29 12.31
C TYR A 50 -6.73 -4.36 10.93
N LEU A 51 -5.79 -3.46 10.65
CA LEU A 51 -5.00 -3.48 9.41
C LEU A 51 -4.24 -4.80 9.27
N THR A 52 -3.57 -5.24 10.33
CA THR A 52 -2.82 -6.50 10.33
C THR A 52 -3.73 -7.68 10.03
N THR A 53 -4.87 -7.79 10.73
CA THR A 53 -5.84 -8.87 10.50
C THR A 53 -6.40 -8.86 9.08
N LEU A 54 -6.72 -7.68 8.54
CA LEU A 54 -7.21 -7.54 7.17
C LEU A 54 -6.16 -8.01 6.15
N PHE A 55 -4.92 -7.54 6.30
CA PHE A 55 -3.86 -7.80 5.31
C PHE A 55 -3.27 -9.20 5.41
N GLU A 56 -3.33 -9.86 6.57
CA GLU A 56 -2.91 -11.27 6.71
C GLU A 56 -3.90 -12.26 6.11
N SER A 57 -5.15 -11.86 5.84
CA SER A 57 -6.16 -12.73 5.24
C SER A 57 -7.11 -11.97 4.30
N PRO A 58 -6.60 -11.33 3.24
CA PRO A 58 -7.36 -10.38 2.42
C PRO A 58 -8.21 -11.07 1.34
N VAL A 59 -8.06 -12.38 1.16
CA VAL A 59 -8.61 -13.12 0.00
C VAL A 59 -10.13 -13.00 -0.11
N PHE A 60 -10.85 -12.92 1.01
CA PHE A 60 -12.31 -12.80 1.02
C PHE A 60 -12.81 -11.51 0.37
N LEU A 61 -11.98 -10.46 0.31
CA LEU A 61 -12.33 -9.18 -0.29
C LEU A 61 -12.59 -9.30 -1.79
N ALA A 62 -11.83 -10.17 -2.48
CA ALA A 62 -11.99 -10.41 -3.92
C ALA A 62 -13.35 -11.01 -4.29
N ASP A 63 -13.94 -11.77 -3.37
CA ASP A 63 -15.24 -12.44 -3.57
C ASP A 63 -16.40 -11.56 -3.08
N ARG A 64 -16.15 -10.67 -2.11
CA ARG A 64 -17.17 -9.82 -1.48
C ARG A 64 -17.36 -8.46 -2.15
N TYR A 65 -16.31 -7.87 -2.71
CA TYR A 65 -16.33 -6.49 -3.20
C TYR A 65 -15.95 -6.40 -4.69
N ALA A 66 -16.56 -5.45 -5.38
CA ALA A 66 -16.20 -5.12 -6.76
C ALA A 66 -14.82 -4.44 -6.79
N PRO A 67 -14.06 -4.55 -7.90
CA PRO A 67 -12.75 -3.90 -8.03
C PRO A 67 -12.78 -2.39 -7.70
N ASP A 68 -13.80 -1.66 -8.14
CA ASP A 68 -13.94 -0.23 -7.85
C ASP A 68 -14.13 0.06 -6.35
N SER A 69 -14.87 -0.80 -5.64
CA SER A 69 -15.01 -0.71 -4.18
C SER A 69 -13.69 -0.98 -3.47
N ILE A 70 -12.90 -1.94 -3.96
CA ILE A 70 -11.55 -2.20 -3.44
C ILE A 70 -10.65 -1.00 -3.72
N ALA A 71 -10.71 -0.40 -4.90
CA ALA A 71 -9.93 0.78 -5.26
C ALA A 71 -10.21 1.95 -4.30
N LYS A 72 -11.49 2.26 -4.08
CA LYS A 72 -11.91 3.27 -3.09
C LYS A 72 -11.42 2.95 -1.68
N ALA A 73 -11.49 1.68 -1.27
CA ALA A 73 -10.99 1.27 0.04
C ALA A 73 -9.48 1.47 0.16
N LEU A 74 -8.70 1.20 -0.90
CA LEU A 74 -7.25 1.46 -0.90
C LEU A 74 -6.97 2.95 -0.78
N TRP A 75 -7.68 3.79 -1.54
CA TRP A 75 -7.57 5.25 -1.43
C TRP A 75 -7.92 5.77 -0.03
N PHE A 76 -8.88 5.14 0.66
CA PHE A 76 -9.18 5.49 2.04
C PHE A 76 -8.11 4.99 3.02
N ILE A 77 -7.81 3.68 3.01
CA ILE A 77 -6.94 3.01 3.99
C ILE A 77 -5.50 3.48 3.88
N PHE A 78 -4.98 3.61 2.66
CA PHE A 78 -3.62 4.08 2.43
C PHE A 78 -3.57 5.58 2.21
N GLY A 79 -4.66 6.26 1.89
CA GLY A 79 -4.62 7.69 1.60
C GLY A 79 -4.58 8.59 2.84
N THR A 80 -4.19 9.84 2.62
CA THR A 80 -4.01 10.86 3.66
C THR A 80 -5.29 11.28 4.39
N LYS A 81 -6.46 10.81 3.93
CA LYS A 81 -7.75 11.10 4.59
C LYS A 81 -7.96 10.29 5.86
N SER A 82 -7.42 9.07 5.92
CA SER A 82 -7.50 8.24 7.13
C SER A 82 -6.28 8.41 8.04
N GLU A 83 -5.13 8.80 7.47
CA GLU A 83 -3.82 8.88 8.15
C GLU A 83 -3.41 7.57 8.83
N TYR A 84 -3.98 6.44 8.41
CA TYR A 84 -3.76 5.17 9.08
C TYR A 84 -2.30 4.70 9.01
N PHE A 85 -1.62 4.88 7.90
CA PHE A 85 -0.22 4.48 7.75
C PHE A 85 0.74 5.51 8.34
N ALA A 86 0.36 6.78 8.42
CA ALA A 86 1.04 7.76 9.25
C ALA A 86 1.00 7.33 10.72
N GLN A 87 -0.17 6.97 11.26
CA GLN A 87 -0.32 6.45 12.62
C GLN A 87 0.50 5.17 12.84
N VAL A 88 0.41 4.18 11.95
CA VAL A 88 1.20 2.93 12.03
C VAL A 88 2.70 3.21 12.16
N ARG A 89 3.22 4.22 11.47
CA ARG A 89 4.66 4.54 11.48
C ARG A 89 5.09 5.44 12.64
N LEU A 90 4.27 6.42 13.00
CA LEU A 90 4.66 7.55 13.85
C LEU A 90 4.19 7.41 15.30
N ASP A 91 3.10 6.69 15.53
CA ASP A 91 2.55 6.55 16.89
C ASP A 91 3.40 5.62 17.76
N PRO A 92 3.39 5.82 19.09
CA PRO A 92 4.14 5.01 20.04
C PRO A 92 3.48 3.63 20.26
N ILE A 93 3.50 2.79 19.22
CA ILE A 93 3.02 1.40 19.22
C ILE A 93 4.19 0.45 19.51
N GLU A 94 3.91 -0.79 19.93
CA GLU A 94 4.93 -1.83 20.05
C GLU A 94 5.62 -2.07 18.69
N PRO A 95 6.97 -2.03 18.61
CA PRO A 95 7.68 -2.14 17.33
C PRO A 95 7.40 -3.43 16.54
N GLY A 96 7.23 -4.56 17.23
CA GLY A 96 6.86 -5.84 16.61
C GLY A 96 5.49 -5.81 15.92
N ASP A 97 4.51 -5.13 16.49
CA ASP A 97 3.20 -4.93 15.88
C ASP A 97 3.30 -4.07 14.61
N GLN A 98 4.10 -2.99 14.64
CA GLN A 98 4.37 -2.18 13.44
C GLN A 98 5.06 -3.02 12.36
N VAL A 99 6.09 -3.79 12.74
CA VAL A 99 6.80 -4.71 11.83
C VAL A 99 5.84 -5.72 11.21
N ARG A 100 4.96 -6.33 12.00
CA ARG A 100 3.99 -7.32 11.52
C ARG A 100 3.01 -6.69 10.54
N CYS A 101 2.47 -5.51 10.86
CA CYS A 101 1.56 -4.77 9.99
C CYS A 101 2.21 -4.38 8.66
N ILE A 102 3.44 -3.87 8.66
CA ILE A 102 4.13 -3.55 7.39
C ILE A 102 4.39 -4.81 6.58
N ARG A 103 4.80 -5.92 7.21
CA ARG A 103 5.04 -7.18 6.49
C ARG A 103 3.76 -7.76 5.89
N SER A 104 2.61 -7.61 6.54
CA SER A 104 1.34 -8.15 6.04
C SER A 104 0.86 -7.45 4.77
N VAL A 105 1.32 -6.23 4.46
CA VAL A 105 1.11 -5.59 3.16
C VAL A 105 1.60 -6.48 2.02
N ALA A 106 2.65 -7.28 2.21
CA ALA A 106 3.09 -8.24 1.20
C ALA A 106 2.00 -9.27 0.86
N THR A 107 1.24 -9.73 1.86
CA THR A 107 0.12 -10.67 1.69
C THR A 107 -1.06 -9.98 1.01
N LEU A 108 -1.35 -8.71 1.33
CA LEU A 108 -2.33 -7.89 0.59
C LEU A 108 -2.04 -7.91 -0.92
N TYR A 109 -0.78 -7.68 -1.29
CA TYR A 109 -0.38 -7.75 -2.70
C TYR A 109 -0.57 -9.14 -3.30
N THR A 110 -0.01 -10.17 -2.67
CA THR A 110 0.04 -11.51 -3.29
C THR A 110 -1.30 -12.22 -3.33
N ASP A 111 -2.15 -11.99 -2.33
CA ASP A 111 -3.37 -12.80 -2.14
C ASP A 111 -4.63 -12.05 -2.60
N LEU A 112 -4.58 -10.72 -2.69
CA LEU A 112 -5.67 -9.88 -3.19
C LEU A 112 -5.30 -9.11 -4.46
N LEU A 113 -4.34 -8.18 -4.38
CA LEU A 113 -4.15 -7.19 -5.45
C LEU A 113 -3.73 -7.84 -6.77
N ASP A 114 -2.82 -8.82 -6.72
CA ASP A 114 -2.38 -9.54 -7.91
C ASP A 114 -3.50 -10.37 -8.56
N ARG A 115 -4.56 -10.69 -7.80
CA ARG A 115 -5.75 -11.39 -8.29
C ARG A 115 -6.76 -10.45 -8.94
N VAL A 116 -6.89 -9.20 -8.46
CA VAL A 116 -7.94 -8.27 -8.92
C VAL A 116 -7.47 -7.28 -9.98
N CYS A 117 -6.17 -6.93 -10.00
CA CYS A 117 -5.56 -6.07 -11.02
C CYS A 117 -5.37 -6.79 -12.36
N GLY A 118 -4.99 -6.05 -13.41
CA GLY A 118 -4.72 -6.64 -14.73
C GLY A 118 -5.96 -7.31 -15.32
N ASP A 119 -7.13 -6.67 -15.17
CA ASP A 119 -8.44 -7.23 -15.52
C ASP A 119 -8.67 -8.61 -14.87
N ARG A 120 -8.52 -8.68 -13.54
CA ARG A 120 -8.55 -9.94 -12.75
C ARG A 120 -7.53 -10.97 -13.24
N GLY A 121 -6.33 -10.50 -13.57
CA GLY A 121 -5.22 -11.29 -14.10
C GLY A 121 -5.39 -11.79 -15.54
N ARG A 122 -6.43 -11.36 -16.27
CA ARG A 122 -6.63 -11.72 -17.69
C ARG A 122 -5.64 -11.01 -18.60
N ASP A 123 -5.19 -9.82 -18.20
CA ASP A 123 -4.25 -9.00 -18.95
C ASP A 123 -3.10 -8.50 -18.04
N PRO A 124 -2.22 -9.42 -17.60
CA PRO A 124 -1.20 -9.11 -16.60
C PRO A 124 -0.07 -8.22 -17.13
N ASP A 125 0.12 -8.11 -18.44
CA ASP A 125 1.24 -7.39 -19.06
C ASP A 125 0.88 -5.99 -19.58
N THR A 126 -0.41 -5.65 -19.57
CA THR A 126 -0.90 -4.36 -20.06
C THR A 126 -0.79 -3.27 -19.00
N ASP A 127 -0.42 -2.07 -19.44
CA ASP A 127 -0.45 -0.88 -18.62
C ASP A 127 -1.88 -0.36 -18.50
N LEU A 128 -2.52 -0.65 -17.37
CA LEU A 128 -3.91 -0.26 -17.09
C LEU A 128 -4.03 0.85 -16.04
N ARG A 129 -2.92 1.49 -15.66
CA ARG A 129 -2.87 2.46 -14.55
C ARG A 129 -3.81 3.65 -14.72
N GLU A 130 -4.05 4.07 -15.95
CA GLU A 130 -4.95 5.19 -16.30
C GLU A 130 -6.35 4.71 -16.75
N CYS A 131 -6.56 3.41 -16.88
CA CYS A 131 -7.76 2.81 -17.48
C CYS A 131 -8.60 2.00 -16.48
N SER A 132 -8.06 1.69 -15.31
CA SER A 132 -8.67 0.87 -14.27
C SER A 132 -8.46 1.52 -12.91
N GLU A 133 -9.57 1.79 -12.20
CA GLU A 133 -9.54 2.42 -10.87
C GLU A 133 -8.69 1.61 -9.88
N ILE A 134 -8.79 0.28 -9.90
CA ILE A 134 -8.02 -0.58 -9.00
C ILE A 134 -6.52 -0.59 -9.37
N ASP A 135 -6.18 -0.65 -10.65
CA ASP A 135 -4.78 -0.63 -11.09
C ASP A 135 -4.13 0.73 -10.79
N GLY A 136 -4.90 1.82 -10.93
CA GLY A 136 -4.49 3.17 -10.54
C GLY A 136 -4.30 3.34 -9.03
N ALA A 137 -5.22 2.81 -8.21
CA ALA A 137 -5.08 2.83 -6.75
C ALA A 137 -3.85 2.01 -6.30
N VAL A 138 -3.64 0.82 -6.87
CA VAL A 138 -2.48 -0.02 -6.56
C VAL A 138 -1.18 0.65 -7.00
N TYR A 139 -1.16 1.32 -8.15
CA TYR A 139 0.00 2.09 -8.60
C TYR A 139 0.47 3.12 -7.56
N MET A 140 -0.47 3.85 -6.97
CA MET A 140 -0.21 4.94 -6.02
C MET A 140 0.04 4.47 -4.58
N LEU A 141 -0.07 3.18 -4.30
CA LEU A 141 -0.11 2.65 -2.94
C LEU A 141 1.11 3.01 -2.08
N TRP A 142 2.28 3.17 -2.70
CA TRP A 142 3.48 3.60 -1.99
C TRP A 142 3.49 5.09 -1.66
N ASP A 143 2.85 5.94 -2.46
CA ASP A 143 2.81 7.40 -2.30
C ASP A 143 1.70 7.84 -1.34
N MET A 144 0.72 6.96 -1.15
CA MET A 144 -0.41 7.18 -0.27
C MET A 144 0.03 7.05 1.19
N ASP A 145 -0.21 8.13 1.95
CA ASP A 145 0.05 8.25 3.40
C ASP A 145 1.47 7.82 3.82
N TYR A 146 2.42 8.10 2.93
CA TYR A 146 3.86 7.93 3.16
C TYR A 146 4.29 6.49 3.49
N LEU A 147 3.72 5.48 2.84
CA LEU A 147 4.13 4.09 3.02
C LEU A 147 5.61 3.86 2.66
N GLU A 148 6.11 4.52 1.60
CA GLU A 148 7.53 4.55 1.22
C GLU A 148 8.43 5.14 2.32
N GLY A 149 7.86 5.93 3.23
CA GLY A 149 8.50 6.43 4.44
C GLY A 149 9.03 5.32 5.38
N THR A 150 8.54 4.09 5.26
CA THR A 150 9.09 2.91 5.97
C THR A 150 10.53 2.57 5.55
N VAL A 151 10.90 2.90 4.31
CA VAL A 151 12.21 2.60 3.71
C VAL A 151 13.04 3.88 3.54
N MET A 152 12.40 5.01 3.21
CA MET A 152 13.08 6.28 2.94
C MET A 152 13.79 6.91 4.14
N PHE A 153 13.33 6.62 5.36
CA PHE A 153 13.82 7.25 6.59
C PHE A 153 14.35 6.22 7.61
N PRO A 154 15.36 5.42 7.26
CA PRO A 154 15.88 4.36 8.13
C PRO A 154 16.48 4.88 9.44
N GLU A 155 16.83 6.17 9.51
CA GLU A 155 17.30 6.85 10.71
C GLU A 155 16.16 7.19 11.69
N LYS A 156 14.93 7.39 11.19
CA LYS A 156 13.76 7.68 12.02
C LYS A 156 13.06 6.42 12.50
N HIS A 157 12.98 5.41 11.63
CA HIS A 157 12.26 4.16 11.90
C HIS A 157 13.10 2.93 11.49
N PRO A 158 14.25 2.68 12.14
CA PRO A 158 15.19 1.63 11.71
C PRO A 158 14.58 0.22 11.69
N HIS A 159 13.61 -0.07 12.57
CA HIS A 159 12.92 -1.36 12.62
C HIS A 159 11.96 -1.59 11.44
N LEU A 160 11.56 -0.54 10.71
CA LEU A 160 10.65 -0.64 9.56
C LEU A 160 11.36 -0.83 8.22
N LEU A 161 12.67 -0.62 8.16
CA LEU A 161 13.45 -0.75 6.93
C LEU A 161 13.35 -2.16 6.33
N GLU A 162 13.65 -3.19 7.12
CA GLU A 162 13.64 -4.58 6.63
C GLU A 162 12.22 -5.06 6.27
N PRO A 163 11.16 -4.76 7.04
CA PRO A 163 9.77 -4.98 6.63
C PRO A 163 9.41 -4.31 5.29
N GLY A 164 9.75 -3.04 5.09
CA GLY A 164 9.44 -2.33 3.84
C GLY A 164 10.17 -2.94 2.63
N LEU A 165 11.46 -3.26 2.78
CA LEU A 165 12.23 -3.96 1.74
C LEU A 165 11.67 -5.36 1.46
N PHE A 166 11.21 -6.07 2.49
CA PHE A 166 10.56 -7.37 2.36
C PHE A 166 9.27 -7.29 1.52
N VAL A 167 8.45 -6.26 1.70
CA VAL A 167 7.24 -6.06 0.88
C VAL A 167 7.63 -5.85 -0.58
N LEU A 168 8.53 -4.90 -0.86
CA LEU A 168 8.99 -4.60 -2.22
C LEU A 168 9.55 -5.84 -2.93
N GLU A 169 10.45 -6.57 -2.26
CA GLU A 169 11.04 -7.80 -2.79
C GLU A 169 9.98 -8.89 -3.04
N THR A 170 9.01 -9.03 -2.12
CA THR A 170 7.95 -10.03 -2.25
C THR A 170 7.05 -9.73 -3.45
N VAL A 171 6.65 -8.47 -3.63
CA VAL A 171 5.82 -8.06 -4.78
C VAL A 171 6.55 -8.34 -6.08
N LEU A 172 7.81 -7.90 -6.22
CA LEU A 172 8.59 -8.11 -7.45
C LEU A 172 8.81 -9.59 -7.78
N ARG A 173 8.96 -10.45 -6.76
CA ARG A 173 9.20 -11.89 -6.97
C ARG A 173 7.93 -12.68 -7.22
N LYS A 174 6.83 -12.35 -6.55
CA LYS A 174 5.64 -13.22 -6.49
C LYS A 174 4.48 -12.72 -7.34
N CYS A 175 4.29 -11.41 -7.48
CA CYS A 175 3.16 -10.88 -8.24
C CYS A 175 3.40 -11.06 -9.75
N ARG A 176 2.32 -11.14 -10.52
CA ARG A 176 2.34 -11.33 -11.98
C ARG A 176 1.86 -10.10 -12.72
N THR A 177 0.88 -9.40 -12.18
CA THR A 177 0.24 -8.25 -12.82
C THR A 177 1.17 -7.05 -12.85
N SER A 178 1.16 -6.34 -13.98
CA SER A 178 1.98 -5.16 -14.19
C SER A 178 1.63 -4.06 -13.20
N ALA A 179 0.36 -3.91 -12.78
CA ALA A 179 -0.01 -2.95 -11.74
C ALA A 179 0.76 -3.17 -10.43
N CYS A 180 0.82 -4.41 -9.93
CA CYS A 180 1.58 -4.73 -8.71
C CYS A 180 3.08 -4.54 -8.91
N LEU A 181 3.63 -4.97 -10.05
CA LEU A 181 5.06 -4.80 -10.34
C LEU A 181 5.44 -3.33 -10.46
N VAL A 182 4.66 -2.52 -11.19
CA VAL A 182 4.88 -1.08 -11.32
C VAL A 182 4.76 -0.40 -9.97
N SER A 183 3.79 -0.76 -9.14
CA SER A 183 3.65 -0.20 -7.79
C SER A 183 4.90 -0.39 -6.94
N ALA A 184 5.45 -1.62 -6.88
CA ALA A 184 6.70 -1.87 -6.17
C ALA A 184 7.91 -1.15 -6.81
N LEU A 185 7.97 -1.06 -8.13
CA LEU A 185 8.98 -0.27 -8.83
C LEU A 185 8.85 1.23 -8.51
N HIS A 186 7.64 1.74 -8.37
CA HIS A 186 7.34 3.13 -8.03
C HIS A 186 7.85 3.44 -6.61
N GLY A 187 7.49 2.62 -5.62
CA GLY A 187 8.03 2.72 -4.27
C GLY A 187 9.56 2.64 -4.22
N ILE A 188 10.18 1.72 -4.99
CA ILE A 188 11.65 1.66 -5.13
C ILE A 188 12.20 2.96 -5.70
N GLY A 189 11.57 3.52 -6.73
CA GLY A 189 12.00 4.76 -7.38
C GLY A 189 12.10 5.92 -6.38
N HIS A 190 11.05 6.16 -5.59
CA HIS A 190 11.08 7.17 -4.53
C HIS A 190 12.18 6.91 -3.50
N CYS A 191 12.32 5.64 -3.07
CA CYS A 191 13.36 5.25 -2.12
C CYS A 191 14.78 5.47 -2.66
N VAL A 192 15.02 5.17 -3.94
CA VAL A 192 16.31 5.43 -4.61
C VAL A 192 16.58 6.93 -4.71
N GLY A 193 15.60 7.73 -5.12
CA GLY A 193 15.73 9.19 -5.20
C GLY A 193 16.05 9.83 -3.85
N SER A 194 15.37 9.38 -2.79
CA SER A 194 15.65 9.77 -1.41
C SER A 194 17.04 9.33 -0.96
N ALA A 195 17.39 8.05 -1.15
CA ALA A 195 18.69 7.50 -0.75
C ALA A 195 19.85 8.20 -1.45
N HIS A 196 19.68 8.60 -2.73
CA HIS A 196 20.64 9.39 -3.47
C HIS A 196 20.85 10.77 -2.82
N SER A 197 19.75 11.45 -2.48
CA SER A 197 19.75 12.80 -1.90
C SER A 197 20.31 12.83 -0.47
N SER A 198 20.05 11.77 0.30
CA SER A 198 20.48 11.62 1.70
C SER A 198 21.84 10.91 1.86
N GLY A 199 22.45 10.43 0.77
CA GLY A 199 23.76 9.76 0.80
C GLY A 199 23.75 8.30 1.28
N TYR A 200 22.59 7.64 1.34
CA TYR A 200 22.43 6.25 1.78
C TYR A 200 22.82 5.24 0.68
N ARG A 201 24.12 5.18 0.35
CA ARG A 201 24.64 4.36 -0.77
C ARG A 201 24.36 2.86 -0.64
N GLU A 202 24.37 2.30 0.57
CA GLU A 202 24.07 0.88 0.77
C GLU A 202 22.59 0.58 0.48
N LEU A 203 21.68 1.38 1.03
CA LEU A 203 20.25 1.25 0.76
C LEU A 203 19.95 1.37 -0.74
N MET A 204 20.56 2.37 -1.40
CA MET A 204 20.44 2.54 -2.85
C MET A 204 20.88 1.28 -3.62
N ARG A 205 22.02 0.68 -3.25
CA ARG A 205 22.51 -0.56 -3.88
C ARG A 205 21.55 -1.74 -3.65
N ARG A 206 21.00 -1.88 -2.45
CA ARG A 206 20.01 -2.92 -2.14
C ARG A 206 18.75 -2.78 -3.00
N LEU A 207 18.21 -1.58 -3.12
CA LEU A 207 17.04 -1.28 -3.94
C LEU A 207 17.29 -1.53 -5.43
N GLN A 208 18.43 -1.08 -5.95
CA GLN A 208 18.86 -1.33 -7.33
C GLN A 208 19.00 -2.84 -7.62
N SER A 209 19.55 -3.61 -6.67
CA SER A 209 19.65 -5.06 -6.78
C SER A 209 18.29 -5.76 -6.86
N LEU A 210 17.23 -5.21 -6.25
CA LEU A 210 15.88 -5.77 -6.39
C LEU A 210 15.35 -5.58 -7.81
N VAL A 211 15.57 -4.40 -8.40
CA VAL A 211 15.18 -4.09 -9.78
C VAL A 211 15.95 -4.96 -10.77
N ASP A 212 17.26 -5.09 -10.60
CA ASP A 212 18.09 -6.00 -11.39
C ASP A 212 17.56 -7.43 -11.32
N GLY A 213 17.26 -7.91 -10.10
CA GLY A 213 16.68 -9.23 -9.87
C GLY A 213 15.40 -9.46 -10.67
N LEU A 214 14.48 -8.49 -10.71
CA LEU A 214 13.27 -8.55 -11.53
C LEU A 214 13.61 -8.65 -13.02
N VAL A 215 14.43 -7.73 -13.53
CA VAL A 215 14.75 -7.61 -14.96
C VAL A 215 15.50 -8.83 -15.48
N TYR A 216 16.39 -9.44 -14.69
CA TYR A 216 17.13 -10.63 -15.09
C TYR A 216 16.33 -11.93 -14.97
N SER A 217 15.35 -12.00 -14.07
CA SER A 217 14.62 -13.25 -13.81
C SER A 217 13.34 -13.42 -14.63
N ARG A 218 12.85 -12.37 -15.30
CA ARG A 218 11.55 -12.39 -16.00
C ARG A 218 11.63 -11.75 -17.38
N GLN A 219 10.80 -12.28 -18.28
CA GLN A 219 10.52 -11.63 -19.56
C GLN A 219 9.44 -10.57 -19.35
N LEU A 220 9.83 -9.31 -19.27
CA LEU A 220 8.92 -8.18 -19.06
C LEU A 220 8.55 -7.51 -20.39
N PRO A 221 7.35 -6.92 -20.51
CA PRO A 221 7.01 -6.10 -21.67
C PRO A 221 7.92 -4.85 -21.75
N PRO A 222 8.20 -4.34 -22.96
CA PRO A 222 9.17 -3.25 -23.15
C PRO A 222 8.89 -1.99 -22.33
N TRP A 223 7.61 -1.65 -22.15
CA TRP A 223 7.20 -0.47 -21.37
C TRP A 223 7.57 -0.63 -19.88
N LEU A 224 7.38 -1.82 -19.32
CA LEU A 224 7.70 -2.12 -17.93
C LEU A 224 9.22 -2.17 -17.69
N ILE A 225 10.00 -2.63 -18.67
CA ILE A 225 11.47 -2.49 -18.65
C ILE A 225 11.86 -1.01 -18.62
N GLY A 226 11.19 -0.18 -19.41
CA GLY A 226 11.36 1.28 -19.39
C GLY A 226 11.11 1.86 -17.99
N TYR A 227 10.00 1.46 -17.37
CA TYR A 227 9.64 1.88 -16.01
C TYR A 227 10.64 1.40 -14.95
N ALA A 228 11.06 0.13 -15.01
CA ALA A 228 12.07 -0.43 -14.12
C ALA A 228 13.40 0.34 -14.19
N ARG A 229 13.82 0.77 -15.39
CA ARG A 229 15.02 1.61 -15.56
C ARG A 229 14.85 3.01 -14.96
N ALA A 230 13.64 3.58 -14.99
CA ALA A 230 13.35 4.84 -14.32
C ALA A 230 13.42 4.67 -12.79
N ALA A 231 12.80 3.63 -12.24
CA ALA A 231 12.88 3.26 -10.83
C ALA A 231 14.32 3.03 -10.35
N TYR A 232 15.13 2.31 -11.12
CA TYR A 232 16.56 2.08 -10.83
C TYR A 232 17.36 3.38 -10.63
N ARG A 233 16.94 4.45 -11.31
CA ARG A 233 17.57 5.78 -11.26
C ARG A 233 16.89 6.74 -10.28
N GLY A 234 15.79 6.33 -9.65
CA GLY A 234 14.95 7.18 -8.81
C GLY A 234 14.23 8.28 -9.60
N LEU A 235 13.79 7.99 -10.83
CA LEU A 235 13.17 8.94 -11.76
C LEU A 235 11.73 8.53 -12.12
N VAL A 236 11.00 7.94 -11.17
CA VAL A 236 9.58 7.65 -11.34
C VAL A 236 8.75 8.92 -11.16
N GLN A 237 7.61 9.00 -11.84
CA GLN A 237 6.66 10.12 -11.79
C GLN A 237 5.38 9.68 -11.14
#